data_AF-A0A6I6MS59-F1
#
_entry.id   AF-A0A6I6MS59-F1
#
_cell.length_a   1.000
_cell.length_b   1.000
_cell.length_c   1.000
_cell.angle_alpha   90.00
_cell.angle_beta   90.00
_cell.angle_gamma   90.00
#
_symmetry.space_group_name_H-M   'P 1'
#
loop_
_entity.id
_entity.type
_entity.pdbx_description
1 polymer ?
#
loop_
_entity_poly.entity_id
_entity_poly.type
_entity_poly.pdbx_seq_one_letter_code
_entity_poly.pdbx_strand_id
1 'polypeptide(L)'
;MAPPTDLASAVTASCAIPAWFTPVQINGHRFVDGCAWSDTNLDLLAGEGLDEVIVPAPTCSSGTDPRRGLPARVERRLRGIATQ
;
A
#
# COMPACT_ATOMS: atom_id res chain seq x y z
N MET A 1 -2.34 -11.37 18.08
CA MET A 1 -1.75 -12.23 17.03
C MET A 1 -2.87 -12.65 16.08
N ALA A 2 -2.65 -12.59 14.76
CA ALA A 2 -3.70 -12.93 13.80
C ALA A 2 -4.02 -14.43 13.82
N PRO A 3 -5.29 -14.84 13.60
CA PRO A 3 -5.67 -16.24 13.55
C PRO A 3 -5.07 -16.94 12.31
N PRO A 4 -4.79 -18.26 12.38
CA PRO A 4 -4.35 -19.03 11.22
C PRO A 4 -5.47 -19.13 10.17
N THR A 5 -5.11 -18.96 8.90
CA THR A 5 -6.00 -19.01 7.74
C THR A 5 -5.19 -19.28 6.46
N ASP A 6 -5.85 -19.56 5.34
CA ASP A 6 -5.17 -19.68 4.05
C ASP A 6 -4.82 -18.31 3.45
N LEU A 7 -3.89 -18.31 2.49
CA LEU A 7 -3.38 -17.08 1.88
C LEU A 7 -4.47 -16.29 1.16
N ALA A 8 -5.43 -16.94 0.49
CA ALA A 8 -6.47 -16.25 -0.24
C ALA A 8 -7.41 -15.52 0.72
N SER A 9 -7.81 -16.16 1.81
CA SER A 9 -8.58 -15.50 2.88
C SER A 9 -7.82 -14.35 3.53
N ALA A 10 -6.52 -14.52 3.83
CA ALA A 10 -5.69 -13.46 4.40
C ALA A 10 -5.58 -12.23 3.48
N VAL A 11 -5.31 -12.45 2.18
CA VAL A 11 -5.22 -11.36 1.19
C VAL A 11 -6.57 -10.68 1.01
N THR A 12 -7.65 -11.45 0.94
CA THR A 12 -9.01 -10.89 0.82
C THR A 12 -9.35 -10.01 2.02
N ALA A 13 -8.99 -10.44 3.23
CA ALA A 13 -9.16 -9.64 4.45
C ALA A 13 -8.31 -8.35 4.40
N SER A 14 -7.05 -8.45 3.95
CA SER A 14 -6.14 -7.31 3.85
C SER A 14 -6.58 -6.25 2.85
N CYS A 15 -7.41 -6.59 1.87
CA CYS A 15 -7.88 -5.69 0.81
C CYS A 15 -9.37 -5.27 0.97
N ALA A 16 -10.00 -5.58 2.11
CA ALA A 16 -11.43 -5.32 2.33
C ALA A 16 -11.68 -3.86 2.74
N ILE A 17 -11.57 -2.93 1.78
CA ILE A 17 -11.71 -1.48 1.99
C ILE A 17 -13.08 -1.17 2.62
N PRO A 18 -13.12 -0.51 3.80
CA PRO A 18 -14.36 -0.10 4.44
C PRO A 18 -15.25 0.73 3.50
N ALA A 19 -16.56 0.50 3.54
CA ALA A 19 -17.58 1.09 2.66
C ALA A 19 -17.63 0.57 1.21
N TRP A 20 -16.62 -0.16 0.73
CA TRP A 20 -16.65 -0.84 -0.58
C TRP A 20 -16.92 -2.33 -0.46
N PHE A 21 -16.35 -2.98 0.56
CA PHE A 21 -16.45 -4.42 0.77
C PHE A 21 -17.02 -4.77 2.15
N THR A 22 -17.63 -5.95 2.26
CA THR A 22 -18.05 -6.49 3.56
C THR A 22 -16.81 -6.96 4.33
N PRO A 23 -16.70 -6.69 5.66
CA PRO A 23 -15.60 -7.21 6.46
C PRO A 23 -15.47 -8.73 6.36
N VAL A 24 -14.25 -9.22 6.19
CA VAL A 24 -13.98 -10.66 6.06
C VAL A 24 -13.97 -11.32 7.43
N GLN A 25 -14.67 -12.45 7.55
CA GLN A 25 -14.74 -13.23 8.79
C GLN A 25 -13.70 -14.34 8.77
N ILE A 26 -12.77 -14.34 9.73
CA ILE A 26 -11.77 -15.41 9.91
C ILE A 26 -11.77 -15.80 11.39
N ASN A 27 -12.02 -17.09 11.67
CA ASN A 27 -12.08 -17.64 13.02
C ASN A 27 -12.94 -16.81 14.00
N GLY A 28 -14.08 -16.28 13.54
CA GLY A 28 -15.02 -15.50 14.34
C GLY A 28 -14.66 -14.01 14.52
N HIS A 29 -13.55 -13.56 13.94
CA HIS A 29 -13.13 -12.16 13.95
C HIS A 29 -13.40 -11.50 12.59
N ARG A 30 -13.80 -10.22 12.62
CA ARG A 30 -13.98 -9.39 11.42
C ARG A 30 -12.72 -8.60 11.12
N PHE A 31 -12.28 -8.68 9.87
CA PHE A 31 -11.12 -7.97 9.35
C PHE A 31 -11.54 -7.01 8.23
N VAL A 32 -10.86 -5.88 8.17
CA VAL A 32 -10.96 -4.87 7.13
C VAL A 32 -9.58 -4.58 6.59
N ASP A 33 -9.50 -3.78 5.52
CA ASP A 33 -8.26 -3.40 4.86
C ASP A 33 -7.17 -2.91 5.83
N GLY A 34 -5.94 -3.37 5.61
CA GLY A 34 -4.79 -3.06 6.47
C GLY A 34 -4.38 -1.59 6.44
N CYS A 35 -4.62 -0.89 5.32
CA CYS A 35 -4.33 0.54 5.18
C CYS A 35 -5.22 1.40 6.08
N ALA A 36 -6.33 0.86 6.60
CA ALA A 36 -7.12 1.54 7.62
C ALA A 36 -6.34 1.74 8.94
N TRP A 37 -5.31 0.92 9.20
CA TRP A 37 -4.42 1.06 10.35
C TRP A 37 -3.13 1.79 10.00
N SER A 38 -2.46 1.36 8.92
CA SER A 38 -1.18 1.92 8.44
C SER A 38 -1.02 1.60 6.97
N ASP A 39 -0.55 2.56 6.16
CA ASP A 39 -0.29 2.33 4.74
C ASP A 39 0.74 1.23 4.44
N THR A 40 1.60 0.89 5.41
CA THR A 40 2.76 0.01 5.17
C THR A 40 2.96 -1.12 6.18
N ASN A 41 2.34 -1.04 7.37
CA ASN A 41 2.43 -2.07 8.43
C ASN A 41 3.88 -2.52 8.77
N LEU A 42 4.86 -1.62 8.67
CA LEU A 42 6.29 -1.94 8.89
C LEU A 42 6.62 -2.36 10.32
N ASP A 43 5.75 -2.02 11.27
CA ASP A 43 5.83 -2.49 12.65
C ASP A 43 5.79 -4.02 12.75
N LEU A 44 5.19 -4.72 11.77
CA LEU A 44 5.20 -6.18 11.71
C LEU A 44 6.59 -6.78 11.44
N LEU A 45 7.54 -5.99 10.91
CA LEU A 45 8.92 -6.43 10.68
C LEU A 45 9.83 -6.17 11.88
N ALA A 46 9.31 -5.55 12.95
CA ALA A 46 10.08 -5.24 14.14
C ALA A 46 10.56 -6.54 14.82
N GLY A 47 11.88 -6.66 15.00
CA GLY A 47 12.48 -7.82 15.65
C GLY A 47 12.84 -8.99 14.73
N GLU A 48 12.57 -8.89 13.42
CA GLU A 48 12.90 -9.93 12.44
C GLU A 48 14.40 -10.02 12.07
N GLY A 49 15.26 -9.21 12.70
CA GLY A 49 16.72 -9.26 12.48
C GLY A 49 17.17 -8.84 11.09
N LEU A 50 16.38 -8.01 10.40
CA LEU A 50 16.68 -7.51 9.05
C LEU A 50 17.69 -6.36 9.12
N ASP A 51 18.72 -6.40 8.28
CA ASP A 51 19.71 -5.32 8.16
C ASP A 51 19.14 -4.08 7.42
N GLU A 52 18.25 -4.31 6.44
CA GLU A 52 17.62 -3.27 5.63
C GLU A 52 16.20 -3.68 5.21
N VAL A 53 15.30 -2.70 5.10
CA VAL A 53 13.91 -2.88 4.63
C VAL A 53 13.62 -1.87 3.54
N ILE A 54 13.25 -2.34 2.34
CA ILE A 54 12.86 -1.50 1.21
C ILE A 54 11.34 -1.42 1.15
N VAL A 55 10.78 -0.20 1.19
CA VAL A 55 9.32 0.01 1.29
C VAL A 55 8.79 0.81 0.11
N PRO A 56 8.07 0.18 -0.84
CA PRO A 56 7.35 0.91 -1.87
C PRO A 56 6.08 1.52 -1.27
N ALA A 57 6.12 2.83 -1.01
CA ALA A 57 5.06 3.57 -0.30
C ALA A 57 4.41 4.66 -1.18
N PRO A 58 3.69 4.28 -2.26
CA PRO A 58 3.14 5.24 -3.22
C PRO A 58 2.01 6.12 -2.64
N THR A 59 1.32 5.65 -1.61
CA THR A 59 0.19 6.35 -0.96
C THR A 59 0.61 7.20 0.23
N CYS A 60 1.79 6.96 0.80
CA CYS A 60 2.30 7.70 1.96
C CYS A 60 2.78 9.13 1.64
N SER A 61 2.75 9.54 0.37
CA SER A 61 3.16 10.89 -0.03
C SER A 61 2.12 11.91 0.44
N SER A 62 2.43 12.67 1.48
CA SER A 62 1.57 13.74 2.02
C SER A 62 1.86 15.14 1.43
N GLY A 63 2.87 15.26 0.55
CA GLY A 63 3.25 16.51 -0.10
C GLY A 63 2.82 16.59 -1.56
N THR A 64 2.59 17.80 -2.07
CA THR A 64 2.46 18.06 -3.51
C THR A 64 3.78 17.72 -4.20
N ASP A 65 3.77 16.71 -5.07
CA ASP A 65 4.92 16.37 -5.92
C ASP A 65 5.35 17.61 -6.74
N PRO A 66 6.54 18.19 -6.48
CA PRO A 66 7.04 19.34 -7.25
C PRO A 66 7.20 19.00 -8.74
N ARG A 67 7.36 17.72 -9.07
CA ARG A 67 7.48 17.17 -10.44
C ARG A 67 6.14 16.93 -11.12
N ARG A 68 5.02 17.36 -10.52
CA ARG A 68 3.71 17.49 -11.19
C ARG A 68 3.37 18.91 -11.61
N GLY A 69 4.27 19.88 -11.40
CA GLY A 69 4.13 21.23 -11.95
C GLY A 69 4.11 21.24 -13.49
N LEU A 70 3.58 22.33 -14.07
CA LEU A 70 3.60 22.56 -15.53
C LEU A 70 4.96 22.26 -16.19
N PRO A 71 6.12 22.63 -15.61
CA PRO A 71 7.43 22.35 -16.23
C PRO A 71 7.72 20.86 -16.43
N ALA A 72 7.36 20.02 -15.45
CA ALA A 72 7.61 18.58 -15.52
C ALA A 72 6.65 17.85 -16.47
N ARG A 73 5.45 18.39 -16.72
CA ARG A 73 4.54 17.91 -17.77
C ARG A 73 5.11 18.22 -19.17
N VAL A 74 5.69 19.40 -19.34
CA VAL A 74 6.35 19.81 -20.59
C VAL A 74 7.60 18.97 -20.85
N GLU A 75 8.47 18.77 -19.86
CA GLU A 75 9.67 17.93 -20.00
C GLU A 75 9.30 16.49 -20.39
N ARG A 76 8.26 15.90 -19.79
CA ARG A 76 7.79 14.55 -20.15
C ARG A 76 7.29 14.46 -21.59
N ARG A 77 6.61 15.51 -22.08
CA ARG A 77 6.16 15.59 -23.48
C ARG A 77 7.35 15.67 -24.43
N LEU A 78 8.35 16.48 -24.09
CA LEU A 78 9.57 16.64 -24.89
C LEU A 78 10.41 15.34 -24.91
N ARG A 79 10.55 14.65 -23.78
CA ARG A 79 11.22 13.33 -23.71
C ARG A 79 10.50 12.28 -24.56
N GLY A 80 9.17 12.28 -24.55
CA GLY A 80 8.38 11.38 -25.41
C GLY A 80 8.57 11.65 -26.90
N ILE A 81 8.78 12.91 -27.30
CA ILE A 81 9.05 13.30 -28.69
C ILE A 81 10.49 12.97 -29.10
N ALA A 82 11.46 13.09 -28.19
CA ALA A 82 12.87 12.83 -28.45
C ALA A 82 13.25 11.33 -28.49
N THR A 83 12.33 10.43 -28.14
CA THR A 83 12.56 8.97 -28.14
C THR A 83 11.80 8.26 -29.27
N GLN A 84 11.32 9.00 -30.28
CA GLN A 84 10.89 8.48 -31.58
C GLN A 84 11.90 8.88 -32.65
#